data_AF-A0A821V8R0-F1
#
_entry.id   AF-A0A821V8R0-F1
#
_cell.length_a   1.000
_cell.length_b   1.000
_cell.length_c   1.000
_cell.angle_alpha   90.00
_cell.angle_beta   90.00
_cell.angle_gamma   90.00
#
_symmetry.space_group_name_H-M   'P 1'
#
loop_
_entity.id
_entity.type
_entity.pdbx_description
1 polymer ?
#
loop_
_entity_poly.entity_id
_entity_poly.type
_entity_poly.pdbx_seq_one_letter_code
_entity_poly.pdbx_strand_id
1 'polypeptide(L)' 'RLMSAPLNKELRRRYNVRSIPLRKDDEVAITRGHFKGQPSGKVTQVYRKKFVVHIERI' A
#
# COMPACT_ATOMS: atom_id res chain seq x y z
N ARG A 1 13.85 -5.26 1.91
CA ARG A 1 12.82 -5.88 1.03
C ARG A 1 12.16 -4.76 0.22
N LEU A 2 12.26 -4.81 -1.11
CA LEU A 2 11.85 -3.71 -2.00
C LEU A 2 10.31 -3.63 -2.12
N MET A 3 9.76 -2.43 -2.33
CA MET A 3 8.32 -2.14 -2.45
C MET A 3 7.46 -2.75 -1.32
N SER A 4 7.75 -2.34 -0.08
CA SER A 4 6.95 -2.69 1.10
C SER A 4 6.23 -1.46 1.65
N ALA A 5 5.05 -1.69 2.23
CA ALA A 5 4.24 -0.65 2.84
C ALA A 5 4.14 -0.85 4.36
N PRO A 6 4.06 0.24 5.14
CA PRO A 6 3.73 0.17 6.56
C PRO A 6 2.31 -0.34 6.76
N LEU A 7 2.13 -1.26 7.71
CA LEU A 7 0.79 -1.70 8.12
C LEU A 7 0.09 -0.63 8.95
N ASN A 8 -1.25 -0.64 8.94
CA ASN A 8 -2.08 0.18 9.82
C ASN A 8 -1.93 -0.25 11.29
N LYS A 9 -2.26 0.61 12.26
CA LYS A 9 -2.02 0.37 13.70
C LYS A 9 -2.65 -0.94 14.19
N GLU A 10 -3.85 -1.26 13.73
CA GLU A 10 -4.56 -2.50 14.08
C GLU A 10 -3.87 -3.74 13.51
N LEU A 11 -3.51 -3.71 12.23
CA LEU A 11 -2.78 -4.79 11.56
C LEU A 11 -1.39 -5.00 12.17
N ARG A 12 -0.71 -3.91 12.57
CA ARG A 12 0.57 -3.99 13.30
C ARG A 12 0.42 -4.70 14.63
N ARG A 13 -0.63 -4.42 15.41
CA ARG A 13 -0.89 -5.11 16.69
C ARG A 13 -1.19 -6.59 16.46
N ARG A 14 -2.01 -6.91 15.45
CA ARG A 14 -2.41 -8.29 15.14
C ARG A 14 -1.25 -9.17 14.68
N TYR A 15 -0.43 -8.65 13.76
CA TYR A 15 0.64 -9.44 13.13
C TYR A 15 2.03 -9.16 13.72
N ASN A 16 2.14 -8.21 14.65
CA ASN A 16 3.39 -7.78 15.30
C ASN A 16 4.52 -7.39 14.31
N VAL A 17 4.16 -6.91 13.12
CA VAL A 17 5.11 -6.54 12.06
C VAL A 17 4.85 -5.10 11.59
N ARG A 18 5.91 -4.34 11.35
CA ARG A 18 5.83 -2.92 10.94
C ARG A 18 5.44 -2.74 9.47
N SER A 19 5.95 -3.59 8.58
CA SER A 19 5.75 -3.51 7.13
C SER A 19 5.73 -4.88 6.43
N ILE A 20 4.96 -4.96 5.36
CA ILE A 20 4.80 -6.16 4.51
C ILE A 20 4.98 -5.73 3.04
N PRO A 21 5.54 -6.58 2.15
CA PRO A 21 5.57 -6.31 0.72
C PRO A 21 4.16 -6.13 0.14
N LEU A 22 4.00 -5.18 -0.77
CA LEU A 22 2.73 -4.96 -1.46
C LEU A 22 2.41 -6.10 -2.44
N ARG A 23 1.14 -6.49 -2.48
CA ARG A 23 0.59 -7.47 -3.43
C ARG A 23 -0.63 -6.90 -4.17
N LYS A 24 -1.00 -7.58 -5.25
CA LYS A 24 -2.28 -7.31 -5.92
C LYS A 24 -3.40 -7.62 -4.94
N ASP A 25 -4.49 -6.88 -5.07
CA ASP A 25 -5.69 -6.97 -4.25
C ASP A 25 -5.57 -6.45 -2.80
N ASP A 26 -4.40 -5.94 -2.39
CA ASP A 26 -4.27 -5.25 -1.11
C ASP A 26 -5.02 -3.91 -1.13
N GLU A 27 -5.65 -3.55 -0.01
CA GLU A 27 -6.24 -2.23 0.18
C GLU A 27 -5.21 -1.29 0.85
N VAL A 28 -4.98 -0.13 0.25
CA VAL A 28 -3.94 0.81 0.67
C VAL A 28 -4.48 2.23 0.78
N ALA A 29 -3.93 3.00 1.73
CA ALA A 29 -4.24 4.42 1.91
C ALA A 29 -3.02 5.30 1.59
N ILE A 30 -3.25 6.42 0.91
CA ILE A 30 -2.20 7.34 0.51
C ILE A 30 -1.90 8.32 1.65
N THR A 31 -0.71 8.21 2.22
CA THR A 31 -0.29 9.03 3.38
C THR A 31 0.45 10.32 3.00
N ARG A 32 0.97 10.41 1.78
CA ARG A 32 1.79 11.52 1.27
C ARG A 32 1.52 11.79 -0.22
N GLY A 33 1.85 12.99 -0.69
CA GLY A 33 1.69 13.40 -2.09
C GLY A 33 0.34 14.07 -2.39
N HIS A 34 0.07 14.32 -3.67
CA HIS A 34 -1.12 15.05 -4.14
C HIS A 34 -2.44 14.36 -3.80
N PHE A 35 -2.45 13.03 -3.79
CA PHE A 35 -3.65 12.23 -3.49
C PHE A 35 -3.79 11.88 -2.00
N LYS A 36 -3.07 12.57 -1.12
CA LYS A 36 -3.18 12.35 0.34
C LYS A 36 -4.60 12.67 0.81
N GLY A 37 -5.18 11.77 1.61
CA GLY A 37 -6.53 11.95 2.16
C GLY A 37 -7.65 11.47 1.26
N GLN A 38 -7.34 10.99 0.04
CA GLN A 38 -8.30 10.20 -0.72
C GLN A 38 -8.63 8.88 0.00
N PRO A 39 -9.84 8.33 -0.22
CA PRO A 39 -10.24 7.05 0.35
C PRO A 39 -9.24 5.95 -0.03
N SER A 40 -9.19 4.91 0.80
CA SER A 40 -8.39 3.73 0.50
C SER A 40 -8.75 3.15 -0.86
N GLY A 41 -7.74 2.70 -1.58
CA GLY A 41 -7.87 2.13 -2.91
C GLY A 41 -7.25 0.75 -2.98
N LYS A 42 -7.80 -0.11 -3.85
CA LYS A 42 -7.31 -1.46 -4.06
C LYS A 42 -6.13 -1.48 -5.03
N VAL A 43 -5.08 -2.24 -4.75
CA VAL A 43 -3.94 -2.38 -5.65
C VAL A 43 -4.32 -3.26 -6.84
N THR A 44 -4.33 -2.68 -8.04
CA THR A 44 -4.62 -3.40 -9.29
C THR A 44 -3.36 -4.12 -9.82
N GLN A 45 -2.22 -3.42 -9.78
CA GLN A 45 -0.96 -3.95 -10.29
C GLN A 45 0.25 -3.38 -9.55
N VAL A 46 1.21 -4.26 -9.26
CA VAL A 46 2.53 -3.89 -8.73
C VAL A 46 3.55 -3.94 -9.87
N TYR A 47 3.94 -2.79 -10.40
CA TYR A 47 4.89 -2.69 -11.50
C TYR A 47 6.34 -2.56 -10.99
N ARG A 48 6.93 -3.70 -10.65
CA ARG A 48 8.27 -3.77 -10.03
C ARG A 48 9.42 -3.25 -10.90
N LYS A 49 9.32 -3.32 -12.24
CA LYS A 49 10.37 -2.80 -13.15
C LYS A 49 10.49 -1.27 -13.06
N LYS A 50 9.38 -0.56 -12.85
CA LYS A 50 9.34 0.90 -12.73
C LYS A 50 9.19 1.40 -11.29
N PHE A 51 9.14 0.50 -10.31
CA PHE A 51 8.84 0.82 -8.91
C PHE A 51 7.52 1.60 -8.71
N VAL A 52 6.51 1.31 -9.53
CA VAL A 52 5.18 1.96 -9.49
C VAL A 52 4.12 0.97 -9.02
N VAL A 53 3.13 1.47 -8.28
CA VAL A 53 1.93 0.74 -7.86
C VAL A 53 0.72 1.43 -8.45
N HIS A 54 -0.12 0.69 -9.16
CA HIS A 54 -1.38 1.17 -9.68
C HIS A 54 -2.49 0.87 -8.69
N ILE A 55 -3.30 1.89 -8.37
CA ILE A 55 -4.36 1.81 -7.38
C ILE A 55 -5.69 2.04 -8.09
N GLU A 56 -6.76 1.39 -7.66
CA GLU A 56 -8.07 1.60 -8.24
C GLU A 56 -8.49 3.06 -8.02
N ARG A 57 -8.86 3.76 -9.11
CA ARG A 57 -9.22 5.18 -9.15
C ARG A 57 -8.04 6.17 -8.97
N ILE A 58 -6.78 5.70 -8.97
CA ILE A 58 -5.54 6.53 -8.87
C ILE A 58 -4.39 5.91 -9.70
#